data_AF-A0A535SKV3-F1
#
_entry.id   AF-A0A535SKV3-F1
#
_cell.length_a   1.000
_cell.length_b   1.000
_cell.length_c   1.000
_cell.angle_alpha   90.00
_cell.angle_beta   90.00
_cell.angle_gamma   90.00
#
_symmetry.space_group_name_H-M   'P 1'
#
loop_
_entity.id
_entity.type
_entity.pdbx_description
1 polymer ?
#
loop_
_entity_poly.entity_id
_entity_poly.type
_entity_poly.pdbx_seq_one_letter_code
_entity_poly.pdbx_strand_id
1 'polypeptide(L)'
;GRAIKTIFLCEYLSSQRLRQEIQEALNVIEQWNSVNGFIFSGRGGELLSNRPEDQEVAVLCLHLNQVSLALVNTLMLQDVLAEEHWKDAMKPEDWRGLTPLFYQHINPYGRFTLDLTQRIPLSLTKIA
;
A
#
# COMPACT_ATOMS: atom_id res chain seq x y z
N GLY A 1 -0.08 -8.97 33.32
CA GLY A 1 0.60 -9.61 32.18
C GLY A 1 -0.17 -10.79 31.61
N ARG A 2 -0.17 -11.95 32.28
CA ARG A 2 -0.76 -13.20 31.74
C ARG A 2 -2.29 -13.24 31.74
N ALA A 3 -2.95 -12.82 32.84
CA ALA A 3 -4.41 -12.83 32.94
C ALA A 3 -5.09 -11.96 31.85
N ILE A 4 -4.55 -10.76 31.58
CA ILE A 4 -5.07 -9.86 30.54
C ILE A 4 -4.97 -10.51 29.14
N LYS A 5 -3.83 -11.14 28.82
CA LYS A 5 -3.67 -11.86 27.55
C LYS A 5 -4.66 -13.01 27.42
N THR A 6 -4.91 -13.76 28.50
CA THR A 6 -5.89 -14.85 28.50
C THR A 6 -7.30 -14.33 28.30
N ILE A 7 -7.70 -13.26 28.99
CA ILE A 7 -9.02 -12.61 28.81
C ILE A 7 -9.20 -12.21 27.36
N PHE A 8 -8.24 -11.48 26.80
CA PHE A 8 -8.28 -11.08 25.39
C PHE A 8 -8.38 -12.29 24.44
N LEU A 9 -7.61 -13.36 24.69
CA LEU A 9 -7.64 -14.54 23.83
C LEU A 9 -9.01 -15.24 23.88
N CYS A 10 -9.63 -15.33 25.07
CA CYS A 10 -10.97 -15.87 25.22
C CYS A 10 -12.01 -15.01 24.48
N GLU A 11 -11.92 -13.69 24.57
CA GLU A 11 -12.76 -12.76 23.81
C GLU A 11 -12.55 -12.89 22.30
N TYR A 12 -11.29 -12.93 21.87
CA TYR A 12 -10.91 -13.13 20.47
C TYR A 12 -11.47 -14.45 19.91
N LEU A 13 -11.37 -15.55 20.66
CA LEU A 13 -11.86 -16.87 20.22
C LEU A 13 -13.39 -16.98 20.28
N SER A 14 -14.06 -16.26 21.18
CA SER A 14 -15.53 -16.30 21.31
C SER A 14 -16.26 -15.33 20.38
N SER A 15 -15.63 -14.24 19.94
CA SER A 15 -16.26 -13.20 19.11
C SER A 15 -15.73 -13.21 17.68
N GLN A 16 -16.56 -13.65 16.72
CA GLN A 16 -16.22 -13.56 15.30
C GLN A 16 -16.02 -12.10 14.85
N ARG A 17 -16.85 -11.18 15.34
CA ARG A 17 -16.76 -9.76 14.99
C ARG A 17 -15.39 -9.17 15.37
N LEU A 18 -14.91 -9.50 16.57
CA LEU A 18 -13.59 -9.05 17.03
C LEU A 18 -12.46 -9.60 16.15
N ARG A 19 -12.57 -10.86 15.70
CA ARG A 19 -11.58 -11.44 14.77
C ARG A 19 -11.58 -10.74 13.42
N GLN A 20 -12.77 -10.45 12.87
CA GLN A 20 -12.90 -9.75 11.60
C GLN A 20 -12.29 -8.35 11.67
N GLU A 21 -12.61 -7.59 12.71
CA GLU A 21 -12.05 -6.26 12.96
C GLU A 21 -10.51 -6.29 13.04
N ILE A 22 -9.95 -7.25 13.78
CA ILE A 22 -8.49 -7.41 13.90
C ILE A 22 -7.88 -7.80 12.55
N GLN A 23 -8.49 -8.74 11.82
CA GLN A 23 -7.96 -9.20 10.54
C GLN A 23 -8.01 -8.09 9.48
N GLU A 24 -9.08 -7.29 9.45
CA GLU A 24 -9.20 -6.13 8.57
C GLU A 24 -8.07 -5.12 8.83
N ALA A 25 -7.81 -4.81 10.10
CA ALA A 25 -6.69 -3.93 10.47
C ALA A 25 -5.33 -4.53 10.10
N LEU A 26 -5.12 -5.83 10.35
CA LEU A 26 -3.88 -6.53 10.00
C LEU A 26 -3.63 -6.53 8.49
N ASN A 27 -4.65 -6.82 7.67
CA ASN A 27 -4.52 -6.85 6.22
C ASN A 27 -3.98 -5.52 5.66
N VAL A 28 -4.43 -4.38 6.19
CA VAL A 28 -3.95 -3.05 5.76
C VAL A 28 -2.46 -2.88 6.07
N ILE A 29 -2.04 -3.23 7.28
CA ILE A 29 -0.65 -3.09 7.73
C ILE A 29 0.27 -4.10 7.03
N GLU A 30 -0.18 -5.33 6.82
CA GLU A 30 0.55 -6.35 6.08
C GLU A 30 0.78 -5.93 4.63
N GLN A 31 -0.25 -5.39 3.97
CA GLN A 31 -0.11 -4.88 2.62
C GLN A 31 0.83 -3.67 2.55
N TRP A 32 0.75 -2.75 3.52
CA TRP A 32 1.69 -1.63 3.66
C TRP A 32 3.14 -2.10 3.84
N ASN A 33 3.37 -3.11 4.69
CA ASN A 33 4.68 -3.71 4.89
C ASN A 33 5.20 -4.41 3.61
N SER A 34 4.30 -5.08 2.88
CA SER A 34 4.64 -5.73 1.61
C SER A 34 5.11 -4.72 0.56
N VAL A 35 4.44 -3.57 0.47
CA VAL A 35 4.86 -2.44 -0.40
C VAL A 35 6.25 -1.94 0.01
N ASN A 36 6.51 -1.79 1.31
CA ASN A 36 7.83 -1.32 1.77
C ASN A 36 8.94 -2.31 1.43
N GLY A 37 8.69 -3.61 1.60
CA GLY A 37 9.61 -4.66 1.18
C GLY A 37 9.89 -4.61 -0.33
N PHE A 38 8.87 -4.29 -1.14
CA PHE A 38 9.02 -4.11 -2.58
C PHE A 38 9.83 -2.86 -2.95
N ILE A 39 9.57 -1.70 -2.35
CA ILE A 39 10.31 -0.46 -2.65
C ILE A 39 11.79 -0.60 -2.27
N PHE A 40 12.06 -1.29 -1.16
CA PHE A 40 13.42 -1.54 -0.68
C PHE A 40 14.03 -2.83 -1.28
N SER A 41 13.63 -3.24 -2.49
CA SER A 41 14.02 -4.52 -3.11
C SER A 41 15.52 -4.71 -3.43
N GLY A 42 16.40 -3.87 -2.89
CA GLY A 42 17.85 -4.07 -2.86
C GLY A 42 18.31 -4.65 -1.52
N ARG A 43 18.88 -5.87 -1.53
CA ARG A 43 19.40 -6.59 -0.33
C ARG A 43 18.39 -6.74 0.83
N GLY A 44 17.11 -6.95 0.52
CA GLY A 44 16.15 -7.51 1.48
C GLY A 44 15.56 -6.55 2.52
N GLY A 45 15.49 -5.23 2.27
CA GLY A 45 14.84 -4.33 3.23
C GLY A 45 15.74 -3.80 4.34
N GLU A 46 16.98 -4.27 4.43
CA GLU A 46 17.83 -4.01 5.59
C GLU A 46 18.57 -2.67 5.51
N LEU A 47 18.40 -1.84 6.54
CA LEU A 47 19.22 -0.66 6.78
C LEU A 47 20.63 -1.12 7.18
N LEU A 48 21.52 -1.28 6.19
CA LEU A 48 22.87 -1.80 6.39
C LEU A 48 23.81 -0.83 7.12
N SER A 49 23.43 0.44 7.28
CA SER A 49 24.27 1.42 7.99
C SER A 49 23.99 1.41 9.49
N ASN A 50 25.06 1.39 10.28
CA ASN A 50 25.01 1.58 11.74
C ASN A 50 24.99 3.06 12.14
N ARG A 51 24.98 3.99 11.17
CA ARG A 51 24.90 5.42 11.43
C ARG A 51 23.44 5.86 11.46
N PRO A 52 22.95 6.46 12.56
CA PRO A 52 21.57 6.92 12.66
C PRO A 52 21.15 7.89 11.53
N GLU A 53 22.04 8.77 11.10
CA GLU A 53 21.80 9.72 10.00
C GLU A 53 21.49 9.01 8.67
N ASP A 54 22.23 7.95 8.34
CA ASP A 54 22.01 7.18 7.12
C ASP A 54 20.69 6.39 7.19
N GLN A 55 20.35 5.89 8.38
CA GLN A 55 19.09 5.21 8.64
C GLN A 55 17.90 6.15 8.48
N GLU A 56 18.01 7.38 9.01
CA GLU A 56 16.99 8.40 8.89
C GLU A 56 16.74 8.77 7.42
N VAL A 57 17.80 9.04 6.65
CA VAL A 57 17.70 9.35 5.22
C VAL A 57 17.02 8.20 4.47
N ALA A 58 17.41 6.96 4.74
CA ALA A 58 16.81 5.80 4.09
C ALA A 58 15.31 5.64 4.41
N VAL A 59 14.89 5.86 5.66
CA VAL A 59 13.48 5.84 6.07
C VAL A 59 12.69 6.97 5.41
N LEU A 60 13.25 8.18 5.33
CA LEU A 60 12.63 9.33 4.66
C LEU A 60 12.47 9.08 3.16
N CYS A 61 13.50 8.54 2.50
CA CYS A 61 13.45 8.16 1.09
C CYS A 61 12.41 7.06 0.86
N LEU A 62 12.34 6.04 1.71
CA LEU A 62 11.32 4.99 1.64
C LEU A 62 9.92 5.60 1.71
N HIS A 63 9.68 6.48 2.69
CA HIS A 63 8.39 7.13 2.86
C HIS A 63 8.00 7.99 1.65
N LEU A 64 8.95 8.76 1.10
CA LEU A 64 8.72 9.57 -0.11
C LEU A 64 8.31 8.70 -1.31
N ASN A 65 9.03 7.60 -1.54
CA ASN A 65 8.71 6.67 -2.63
C ASN A 65 7.35 6.01 -2.41
N GLN A 66 7.03 5.65 -1.16
CA GLN A 66 5.76 5.04 -0.81
C GLN A 66 4.57 5.98 -1.08
N VAL A 67 4.66 7.23 -0.63
CA VAL A 67 3.61 8.24 -0.86
C VAL A 67 3.48 8.53 -2.36
N SER A 68 4.60 8.57 -3.09
CA SER A 68 4.59 8.78 -4.55
C SER A 68 3.90 7.63 -5.28
N LEU A 69 4.18 6.38 -4.90
CA LEU A 69 3.51 5.19 -5.44
C LEU A 69 2.01 5.23 -5.16
N ALA A 70 1.62 5.49 -3.92
CA ALA A 70 0.22 5.56 -3.53
C ALA A 70 -0.53 6.66 -4.30
N LEU A 71 0.11 7.81 -4.54
CA LEU A 71 -0.46 8.90 -5.33
C LEU A 71 -0.69 8.49 -6.77
N VAL A 72 0.33 7.94 -7.45
CA VAL A 72 0.19 7.51 -8.85
C VAL A 72 -0.87 6.43 -9.00
N ASN A 73 -0.87 5.44 -8.11
CA ASN A 73 -1.88 4.38 -8.11
C ASN A 73 -3.29 4.90 -7.87
N THR A 74 -3.45 5.90 -6.99
CA THR A 74 -4.74 6.55 -6.76
C THR A 74 -5.23 7.23 -8.03
N LEU A 75 -4.37 7.97 -8.74
CA LEU A 75 -4.73 8.63 -9.99
C LEU A 75 -5.09 7.62 -11.09
N MET A 76 -4.34 6.52 -11.20
CA MET A 76 -4.65 5.43 -12.14
C MET A 76 -6.00 4.79 -11.82
N LEU A 77 -6.27 4.53 -10.54
CA LEU A 77 -7.53 3.95 -10.08
C LEU A 77 -8.70 4.88 -10.38
N GLN A 78 -8.55 6.19 -10.12
CA GLN A 78 -9.57 7.19 -10.41
C GLN A 78 -9.87 7.28 -11.91
N ASP A 79 -8.86 7.25 -12.77
CA ASP A 79 -9.04 7.29 -14.23
C ASP A 79 -9.84 6.08 -14.74
N VAL A 80 -9.54 4.88 -14.21
CA VAL A 80 -10.26 3.64 -14.53
C VAL A 80 -11.69 3.71 -14.00
N LEU A 81 -11.88 4.07 -12.73
CA LEU A 81 -13.21 4.11 -12.08
C LEU A 81 -14.11 5.23 -12.62
N ALA A 82 -13.56 6.21 -13.33
CA ALA A 82 -14.35 7.23 -14.02
C ALA A 82 -15.07 6.69 -15.27
N GLU A 83 -14.69 5.51 -15.77
CA GLU A 83 -15.38 4.87 -16.89
C GLU A 83 -16.79 4.40 -16.49
N GLU A 84 -17.78 4.66 -17.35
CA GLU A 84 -19.19 4.47 -17.04
C GLU A 84 -19.56 3.03 -16.67
N HIS A 85 -18.86 2.05 -17.23
CA HIS A 85 -19.12 0.64 -16.96
C HIS A 85 -18.85 0.21 -15.50
N TRP A 86 -17.99 0.93 -14.76
CA TRP A 86 -17.72 0.62 -13.35
C TRP A 86 -18.80 1.12 -12.40
N LYS A 87 -19.60 2.12 -12.80
CA LYS A 87 -20.62 2.74 -11.94
C LYS A 87 -21.64 1.72 -11.44
N ASP A 88 -22.09 0.83 -12.34
CA ASP A 88 -23.10 -0.19 -12.02
C ASP A 88 -22.47 -1.57 -11.71
N ALA A 89 -21.19 -1.77 -12.05
CA ALA A 89 -20.51 -3.04 -11.82
C ALA A 89 -19.97 -3.20 -10.39
N MET A 90 -19.55 -2.11 -9.74
CA MET A 90 -18.93 -2.13 -8.42
C MET A 90 -19.97 -2.25 -7.30
N LYS A 91 -19.83 -3.27 -6.46
CA LYS A 91 -20.64 -3.45 -5.24
C LYS A 91 -20.04 -2.70 -4.07
N PRO A 92 -20.81 -2.44 -2.99
CA PRO A 92 -20.29 -1.83 -1.77
C PRO A 92 -19.05 -2.53 -1.21
N GLU A 93 -18.96 -3.85 -1.35
CA GLU A 93 -17.81 -4.67 -0.93
C GLU A 93 -16.56 -4.33 -1.74
N ASP A 94 -16.71 -4.15 -3.05
CA ASP A 94 -15.62 -3.84 -3.97
C ASP A 94 -15.05 -2.45 -3.66
N TRP A 95 -15.93 -1.46 -3.42
CA TRP A 95 -15.55 -0.12 -3.00
C TRP A 95 -14.77 -0.11 -1.68
N ARG A 96 -15.16 -0.96 -0.72
CA ARG A 96 -14.44 -1.12 0.56
C ARG A 96 -13.08 -1.79 0.38
N GLY A 97 -12.93 -2.66 -0.61
CA GLY A 97 -11.69 -3.38 -0.90
C GLY A 97 -10.67 -2.57 -1.71
N LEU A 98 -11.03 -1.39 -2.21
CA LEU A 98 -10.12 -0.56 -3.00
C LEU A 98 -8.93 -0.11 -2.14
N THR A 99 -7.74 -0.26 -2.70
CA THR A 99 -6.50 0.17 -2.07
C THR A 99 -5.54 0.69 -3.13
N PRO A 100 -4.82 1.80 -2.89
CA PRO A 100 -3.76 2.26 -3.77
C PRO A 100 -2.43 1.52 -3.53
N LEU A 101 -2.39 0.54 -2.61
CA LEU A 101 -1.16 -0.14 -2.17
C LEU A 101 -0.85 -1.42 -2.98
N PHE A 102 -1.04 -1.37 -4.30
CA PHE A 102 -0.64 -2.44 -5.22
C PHE A 102 0.61 -2.04 -6.01
N TYR A 103 1.47 -2.99 -6.35
CA TYR A 103 2.75 -2.71 -7.03
C TYR A 103 3.10 -3.74 -8.11
N GLN A 104 2.16 -4.61 -8.47
CA GLN A 104 2.37 -5.67 -9.47
C GLN A 104 2.66 -5.12 -10.89
N HIS A 105 2.21 -3.89 -11.18
CA HIS A 105 2.49 -3.21 -12.46
C HIS A 105 3.87 -2.53 -12.50
N ILE A 106 4.58 -2.48 -11.37
CA ILE A 106 5.88 -1.82 -11.25
C ILE A 106 6.97 -2.88 -11.41
N ASN A 107 7.89 -2.64 -12.34
CA ASN A 107 9.12 -3.42 -12.43
C ASN A 107 10.21 -2.72 -11.61
N PRO A 108 10.73 -3.31 -10.52
CA PRO A 108 11.80 -2.71 -9.73
C PRO A 108 13.20 -2.99 -10.31
N TYR A 109 13.29 -3.87 -11.31
CA TYR A 109 14.55 -4.32 -11.88
C TYR A 109 14.77 -3.80 -13.30
N GLY A 110 16.03 -3.64 -13.67
CA GLY A 110 16.44 -3.29 -15.03
C GLY A 110 17.01 -1.88 -15.14
N ARG A 111 17.26 -1.47 -16.39
CA ARG A 111 17.75 -0.12 -16.71
C ARG A 111 16.58 0.74 -17.14
N PHE A 112 16.38 1.83 -16.42
CA PHE A 112 15.40 2.86 -16.77
C PHE A 112 16.12 4.01 -17.46
N THR A 113 15.73 4.28 -18.70
CA THR A 113 16.12 5.54 -19.36
C THR A 113 15.08 6.58 -18.95
N LEU A 114 15.49 7.52 -18.11
CA LEU A 114 14.60 8.56 -17.59
C LEU A 114 14.41 9.65 -18.65
N ASP A 115 13.21 9.73 -19.21
CA ASP A 115 12.76 10.87 -19.99
C ASP A 115 11.89 11.77 -19.11
N LEU A 116 12.43 12.91 -18.69
CA LEU A 116 11.72 13.89 -17.86
C LEU A 116 10.62 14.63 -18.62
N THR A 117 10.49 14.45 -19.94
CA THR A 117 9.41 15.01 -20.76
C THR A 117 8.22 14.06 -20.90
N GLN A 118 8.45 12.76 -20.72
CA GLN A 118 7.39 11.76 -20.72
C GLN A 118 6.45 11.96 -19.52
N ARG A 119 5.15 11.81 -19.74
CA ARG A 119 4.11 11.88 -18.71
C ARG A 119 3.25 10.62 -18.75
N ILE A 120 2.70 10.26 -17.59
CA ILE A 120 1.71 9.19 -17.50
C ILE A 120 0.44 9.68 -18.22
N PRO A 121 -0.13 8.91 -19.18
CA PRO A 121 -1.30 9.33 -19.95
C PRO A 121 -2.60 9.22 -19.14
N LEU A 122 -2.72 10.00 -18.07
CA LEU A 122 -3.89 10.05 -17.19
C LEU A 122 -4.88 11.11 -17.69
N SER A 123 -6.18 10.80 -17.74
CA SER A 123 -7.19 11.78 -18.15
C SER A 123 -7.58 12.67 -16.96
N LEU A 124 -6.88 13.79 -16.79
CA LEU A 124 -7.18 14.76 -15.73
C LEU A 124 -8.60 15.33 -15.81
N THR A 125 -9.24 15.28 -16.98
CA THR A 125 -10.63 15.73 -17.21
C THR A 125 -11.67 14.72 -16.71
N LYS A 126 -11.33 13.44 -16.58
CA LYS A 126 -12.22 12.41 -16.01
C LYS A 126 -12.21 12.41 -14.48
N ILE A 127 -11.16 12.97 -13.88
CA ILE A 127 -10.87 12.92 -12.45
C ILE A 127 -11.46 14.14 -11.70
N ALA A 128 -11.84 15.21 -12.42
CA ALA A 128 -12.43 16.45 -11.90
C ALA A 128 -13.97 16.42 -11.93
#